data_AF-A0A9J7L423-F1
#
_entry.id   AF-A0A9J7L423-F1
#
_cell.length_a   1.000
_cell.length_b   1.000
_cell.length_c   1.000
_cell.angle_alpha   90.00
_cell.angle_beta   90.00
_cell.angle_gamma   90.00
#
_symmetry.space_group_name_H-M   'P 1'
#
loop_
_entity.id
_entity.type
_entity.pdbx_description
1 polymer ?
#
loop_
_entity_poly.entity_id
_entity_poly.type
_entity_poly.pdbx_seq_one_letter_code
_entity_poly.pdbx_strand_id
1 'polypeptide(L)'
;MKRSCVGTKRTIFHLQLVIGVSVGLMYAPARRLDVFFVLFCLIGIGFAGPNYIPWTMLTDVADDFKIQKGKRRDMLFQTLYQSLNIAAVLLASVTSIVALEIGGYQSSACTQPDSVAFTTRLLVSFIPAGATLLSLVFLWRYQLTGERLAANKAVLEERRTQQSSDSGNTDTAAPPPSLATKSHDLPDMRGPVQLTYFGPYGSFRFKRP
;
A
#
# COMPACT_ATOMS: atom_id res chain seq x y z
N MET A 1 16.17 -11.84 19.27
CA MET A 1 15.14 -10.93 19.83
C MET A 1 15.56 -9.45 19.76
N LYS A 2 15.83 -8.86 18.58
CA LYS A 2 16.23 -7.43 18.46
C LYS A 2 15.87 -6.72 17.13
N ARG A 3 15.33 -7.42 16.12
CA ARG A 3 15.13 -6.85 14.78
C ARG A 3 13.90 -5.92 14.64
N SER A 4 12.88 -6.05 15.49
CA SER A 4 11.66 -5.21 15.39
C SER A 4 11.86 -3.75 15.82
N CYS A 5 12.93 -3.41 16.55
CA CYS A 5 13.14 -2.06 17.06
C CYS A 5 13.74 -1.09 16.01
N VAL A 6 14.37 -1.62 14.96
CA VAL A 6 15.04 -0.82 13.92
C VAL A 6 14.04 -0.18 12.96
N GLY A 7 12.94 -0.87 12.65
CA GLY A 7 11.87 -0.37 11.79
C GLY A 7 11.20 0.86 12.40
N THR A 8 10.67 0.75 13.61
CA THR A 8 9.96 1.85 14.30
C THR A 8 10.84 3.09 14.50
N LYS A 9 12.10 2.92 14.89
CA LYS A 9 13.03 4.06 15.07
C LYS A 9 13.32 4.77 13.74
N ARG A 10 13.47 4.03 12.64
CA ARG A 10 13.62 4.61 11.30
C ARG A 10 12.35 5.32 10.85
N THR A 11 11.16 4.76 11.09
CA THR A 11 9.88 5.41 10.76
C THR A 11 9.70 6.71 11.54
N ILE A 12 10.01 6.72 12.84
CA ILE A 12 9.97 7.94 13.67
C ILE A 12 10.95 8.99 13.14
N PHE A 13 12.15 8.59 12.71
CA PHE A 13 13.13 9.49 12.12
C PHE A 13 12.62 10.12 10.81
N HIS A 14 12.00 9.33 9.91
CA HIS A 14 11.38 9.85 8.69
C HIS A 14 10.21 10.79 9.00
N LEU A 15 9.36 10.49 10.00
CA LEU A 15 8.27 11.38 10.42
C LEU A 15 8.79 12.71 11.00
N GLN A 16 9.81 12.66 11.87
CA GLN A 16 10.46 13.85 12.45
C GLN A 16 11.11 14.71 11.36
N LEU A 17 11.74 14.09 10.36
CA LEU A 17 12.29 14.77 9.20
C LEU A 17 11.19 15.52 8.42
N VAL A 18 10.07 14.87 8.13
CA VAL A 18 8.96 15.49 7.38
C VAL A 18 8.34 16.66 8.14
N ILE A 19 8.14 16.53 9.46
CA ILE A 19 7.62 17.64 10.29
C ILE A 19 8.61 18.80 10.30
N GLY A 20 9.90 18.53 10.53
CA GLY A 20 10.93 19.58 10.60
C GLY A 20 11.08 20.33 9.28
N VAL A 21 11.04 19.62 8.14
CA VAL A 21 11.13 20.24 6.81
C VAL A 21 9.85 21.00 6.45
N SER A 22 8.66 20.51 6.86
CA SER A 22 7.40 21.22 6.66
C SER A 22 7.34 22.54 7.45
N VAL A 23 7.81 22.54 8.70
CA VAL A 23 7.94 23.77 9.51
C VAL A 23 9.02 24.68 8.92
N GLY A 24 10.14 24.14 8.45
CA GLY A 24 11.19 24.90 7.77
C GLY A 24 10.71 25.62 6.51
N LEU A 25 9.77 25.02 5.77
CA LEU A 25 9.15 25.64 4.58
C LEU A 25 8.34 26.90 4.92
N MET A 26 7.78 26.99 6.13
CA MET A 26 7.04 28.16 6.60
C MET A 26 7.94 29.39 6.79
N TYR A 27 9.20 29.19 7.17
CA TYR A 27 10.19 30.26 7.39
C TYR A 27 11.04 30.57 6.14
N ALA A 28 10.86 29.83 5.05
CA ALA A 28 11.66 30.00 3.84
C ALA A 28 11.29 31.31 3.10
N PRO A 29 12.26 32.21 2.83
CA PRO A 29 11.99 33.44 2.10
C PRO A 29 11.68 33.16 0.63
N ALA A 30 10.57 33.74 0.13
CA ALA A 30 10.06 33.57 -1.24
C ALA A 30 11.09 33.82 -2.34
N ARG A 31 12.11 34.63 -2.04
CA ARG A 31 13.11 35.13 -3.00
C ARG A 31 14.20 34.11 -3.34
N ARG A 32 14.37 33.04 -2.55
CA ARG A 32 15.43 32.03 -2.76
C ARG A 32 14.83 30.70 -3.21
N LEU A 33 14.67 30.54 -4.52
CA LEU A 33 14.13 29.32 -5.14
C LEU A 33 15.00 28.07 -4.86
N ASP A 34 16.32 28.25 -4.73
CA ASP A 34 17.25 27.16 -4.44
C ASP A 34 16.93 26.45 -3.12
N VAL A 35 16.53 27.23 -2.10
CA VAL A 35 16.15 26.71 -0.79
C VAL A 35 14.86 25.90 -0.88
N PHE A 36 13.89 26.34 -1.71
CA PHE A 36 12.67 25.59 -1.96
C PHE A 36 12.98 24.23 -2.61
N PHE A 37 13.80 24.18 -3.65
CA PHE A 37 14.15 22.91 -4.31
C PHE A 37 14.78 21.91 -3.34
N VAL A 38 15.73 22.36 -2.51
CA VAL A 38 16.38 21.49 -1.52
C VAL A 38 15.36 20.96 -0.49
N LEU A 39 14.48 21.81 0.03
CA LEU A 39 13.43 21.40 0.98
C LEU A 39 12.46 20.39 0.35
N PHE A 40 12.04 20.59 -0.90
CA PHE A 40 11.17 19.64 -1.61
C PHE A 40 11.85 18.28 -1.82
N CYS A 41 13.14 18.25 -2.16
CA CYS A 41 13.90 17.00 -2.23
C CYS A 41 13.93 16.26 -0.89
N LEU A 42 14.12 16.97 0.22
CA LEU A 42 14.11 16.39 1.57
C LEU A 42 12.74 15.84 1.96
N ILE A 43 11.65 16.54 1.61
CA ILE A 43 10.27 16.06 1.81
C ILE A 43 10.05 14.74 1.05
N GLY A 44 10.48 14.69 -0.21
CA GLY A 44 10.35 13.47 -1.04
C GLY A 44 11.03 12.25 -0.41
N ILE A 45 12.25 12.42 0.11
CA ILE A 45 13.00 11.35 0.81
C ILE A 45 12.28 10.94 2.10
N GLY A 46 11.70 11.90 2.82
CA GLY A 46 10.93 11.63 4.04
C GLY A 46 9.63 10.85 3.81
N PHE A 47 8.95 11.10 2.68
CA PHE A 47 7.68 10.46 2.33
C PHE A 47 7.83 9.01 1.85
N ALA A 48 8.99 8.65 1.28
CA ALA A 48 9.19 7.32 0.71
C ALA A 48 8.97 6.20 1.71
N GLY A 49 9.54 6.30 2.93
CA GLY A 49 9.46 5.23 3.93
C GLY A 49 8.03 4.90 4.38
N PRO A 50 7.28 5.88 4.93
CA PRO A 50 5.93 5.64 5.45
C PRO A 50 4.91 5.18 4.41
N ASN A 51 5.11 5.48 3.12
CA ASN A 51 4.17 5.11 2.07
C ASN A 51 4.07 3.60 1.87
N TYR A 52 5.17 2.86 2.04
CA TYR A 52 5.20 1.40 1.83
C TYR A 52 4.70 0.58 3.04
N ILE A 53 4.81 1.15 4.24
CA ILE A 53 4.40 0.49 5.49
C ILE A 53 2.95 -0.03 5.42
N PRO A 54 1.93 0.78 5.07
CA PRO A 54 0.55 0.31 5.10
C PRO A 54 0.29 -0.83 4.11
N TRP A 55 0.95 -0.85 2.94
CA TRP A 55 0.80 -1.94 1.96
C TRP A 55 1.28 -3.28 2.55
N THR A 56 2.43 -3.27 3.21
CA THR A 56 2.96 -4.49 3.87
C THR A 56 2.14 -4.90 5.10
N MET A 57 1.69 -3.93 5.90
CA MET A 57 0.87 -4.19 7.09
C MET A 57 -0.51 -4.75 6.73
N LEU A 58 -1.08 -4.28 5.61
CA LEU A 58 -2.38 -4.72 5.15
C LEU A 58 -2.37 -6.21 4.74
N THR A 59 -1.31 -6.65 4.05
CA THR A 59 -1.14 -8.07 3.70
C THR A 59 -0.88 -8.94 4.93
N ASP A 60 -0.11 -8.45 5.91
CA ASP A 60 0.13 -9.18 7.16
C ASP A 60 -1.17 -9.41 7.96
N VAL A 61 -2.08 -8.42 7.98
CA VAL A 61 -3.40 -8.55 8.61
C VAL A 61 -4.29 -9.52 7.83
N ALA A 62 -4.30 -9.45 6.49
CA ALA A 62 -5.06 -10.38 5.67
C ALA A 62 -4.63 -11.84 5.87
N ASP A 63 -3.33 -12.08 6.09
CA ASP A 63 -2.79 -13.40 6.39
C ASP A 63 -3.18 -13.89 7.81
N ASP A 64 -3.16 -13.02 8.82
CA ASP A 64 -3.64 -13.36 10.19
C ASP A 64 -5.12 -13.78 10.18
N PHE A 65 -5.96 -13.03 9.46
CA PHE A 65 -7.36 -13.39 9.27
C PHE A 65 -7.56 -14.73 8.56
N LYS A 66 -6.69 -15.06 7.60
CA LYS A 66 -6.73 -16.36 6.89
C LYS A 66 -6.41 -17.52 7.85
N ILE A 67 -5.44 -17.36 8.75
CA ILE A 67 -5.08 -18.38 9.74
C ILE A 67 -6.26 -18.64 10.69
N GLN A 68 -6.95 -17.59 11.14
CA GLN A 68 -8.06 -17.73 12.10
C GLN A 68 -9.37 -18.23 11.49
N LYS A 69 -9.72 -17.80 10.27
CA LYS A 69 -11.04 -18.05 9.65
C LYS A 69 -11.02 -19.01 8.45
N GLY A 70 -9.84 -19.39 7.96
CA GLY A 70 -9.66 -20.29 6.81
C GLY A 70 -10.09 -19.73 5.45
N LYS A 71 -10.63 -18.50 5.38
CA LYS A 71 -11.07 -17.85 4.13
C LYS A 71 -10.18 -16.64 3.82
N ARG A 72 -9.71 -16.54 2.57
CA ARG A 72 -8.95 -15.40 2.07
C ARG A 72 -9.90 -14.27 1.66
N ARG A 73 -9.75 -13.09 2.26
CA ARG A 73 -10.58 -11.88 2.03
C ARG A 73 -9.71 -10.64 1.76
N ASP A 74 -8.58 -10.85 1.12
CA ASP A 74 -7.58 -9.84 0.74
C ASP A 74 -8.20 -8.64 0.01
N MET A 75 -9.05 -8.89 -0.98
CA MET A 75 -9.63 -7.81 -1.79
C MET A 75 -10.58 -6.89 -1.00
N LEU A 76 -11.29 -7.40 0.02
CA LEU A 76 -12.19 -6.59 0.84
C LEU A 76 -11.41 -5.64 1.75
N PHE A 77 -10.29 -6.09 2.31
CA PHE A 77 -9.41 -5.22 3.11
C PHE A 77 -8.74 -4.15 2.24
N GLN A 78 -8.32 -4.52 1.03
CA GLN A 78 -7.72 -3.60 0.07
C GLN A 78 -8.68 -2.48 -0.36
N THR A 79 -9.91 -2.82 -0.71
CA THR A 79 -10.90 -1.81 -1.15
C THR A 79 -11.36 -0.92 -0.01
N LEU A 80 -11.52 -1.46 1.21
CA LEU A 80 -11.83 -0.66 2.40
C LEU A 80 -10.71 0.33 2.73
N TYR A 81 -9.45 -0.12 2.67
CA TYR A 81 -8.30 0.78 2.88
C TYR A 81 -8.28 1.90 1.83
N GLN A 82 -8.49 1.56 0.56
CA GLN A 82 -8.45 2.55 -0.51
C GLN A 82 -9.63 3.52 -0.46
N SER A 83 -10.83 3.09 -0.07
CA SER A 83 -12.00 3.96 0.04
C SER A 83 -11.82 5.01 1.14
N LEU A 84 -11.23 4.63 2.27
CA LEU A 84 -10.88 5.57 3.35
C LEU A 84 -9.83 6.59 2.88
N ASN A 85 -8.82 6.15 2.11
CA ASN A 85 -7.82 7.06 1.54
C ASN A 85 -8.45 8.05 0.55
N ILE A 86 -9.32 7.57 -0.34
CA ILE A 86 -10.01 8.45 -1.31
C ILE A 86 -10.87 9.47 -0.57
N ALA A 87 -11.62 9.05 0.45
CA ALA A 87 -12.42 9.97 1.27
C ALA A 87 -11.55 11.06 1.94
N ALA A 88 -10.40 10.68 2.50
CA ALA A 88 -9.47 11.64 3.10
C ALA A 88 -8.88 12.63 2.08
N VAL A 89 -8.48 12.15 0.91
CA VAL A 89 -7.95 13.00 -0.17
C VAL A 89 -9.02 13.96 -0.68
N LEU A 90 -10.26 13.50 -0.84
CA LEU A 90 -11.38 14.36 -1.24
C LEU A 90 -11.64 15.45 -0.20
N LEU A 91 -11.70 15.10 1.08
CA LEU A 91 -11.87 16.07 2.18
C LEU A 91 -10.74 17.10 2.20
N ALA A 92 -9.49 16.67 2.03
CA ALA A 92 -8.33 17.57 2.00
C ALA A 92 -8.36 18.49 0.77
N SER A 93 -8.76 17.97 -0.39
CA SER A 93 -8.86 18.72 -1.64
C SER A 93 -9.95 19.77 -1.55
N VAL A 94 -11.15 19.40 -1.08
CA VAL A 94 -12.26 20.34 -0.86
C VAL A 94 -11.86 21.43 0.13
N THR A 95 -11.23 21.06 1.26
CA THR A 95 -10.75 22.03 2.26
C THR A 95 -9.76 23.02 1.65
N SER A 96 -8.86 22.55 0.78
CA SER A 96 -7.86 23.39 0.11
C SER A 96 -8.50 24.39 -0.86
N ILE A 97 -9.53 23.96 -1.61
CA ILE A 97 -10.28 24.84 -2.53
C ILE A 97 -11.01 25.93 -1.74
N VAL A 98 -11.76 25.56 -0.71
CA VAL A 98 -12.50 26.51 0.14
C VAL A 98 -11.56 27.50 0.81
N ALA A 99 -10.41 27.04 1.32
CA ALA A 99 -9.41 27.92 1.92
C ALA A 99 -8.84 28.94 0.92
N LEU A 100 -8.68 28.56 -0.35
CA LEU A 100 -8.21 29.47 -1.40
C LEU A 100 -9.26 30.52 -1.78
N GLU A 101 -10.54 30.13 -1.84
CA GLU A 101 -11.64 31.09 -2.07
C GLU A 101 -11.72 32.12 -0.94
N ILE A 102 -11.63 31.68 0.32
CA ILE A 102 -11.59 32.58 1.49
C ILE A 102 -10.34 33.48 1.44
N GLY A 103 -9.22 32.97 0.95
CA GLY A 103 -7.96 33.72 0.78
C GLY A 103 -8.03 34.85 -0.26
N GLY A 104 -9.14 34.97 -0.99
CA GLY A 104 -9.34 35.99 -2.02
C GLY A 104 -8.64 35.63 -3.34
N TYR A 105 -8.51 34.34 -3.65
CA TYR A 105 -7.93 33.90 -4.92
C TYR A 105 -8.75 34.43 -6.10
N GLN A 106 -8.10 35.22 -6.97
CA GLN A 106 -8.70 35.74 -8.21
C GLN A 106 -8.04 35.08 -9.41
N SER A 107 -8.80 34.26 -10.13
CA SER A 107 -8.31 33.49 -11.29
C SER A 107 -7.86 34.34 -12.49
N SER A 108 -8.27 35.62 -12.54
CA SER A 108 -8.04 36.51 -13.70
C SER A 108 -7.07 37.66 -13.43
N ALA A 109 -6.43 37.73 -12.25
CA ALA A 109 -5.51 38.81 -11.90
C ALA A 109 -4.05 38.45 -12.27
N CYS A 110 -3.30 39.39 -12.86
CA CYS A 110 -1.86 39.20 -13.12
C CYS A 110 -1.02 39.21 -11.83
N THR A 111 -1.55 39.83 -10.76
CA THR A 111 -0.88 39.94 -9.47
C THR A 111 -1.82 39.41 -8.40
N GLN A 112 -1.38 38.38 -7.68
CA GLN A 112 -2.16 37.74 -6.64
C GLN A 112 -1.82 38.36 -5.27
N PRO A 113 -2.79 38.54 -4.37
CA PRO A 113 -2.51 39.14 -3.07
C PRO A 113 -1.62 38.23 -2.22
N ASP A 114 -0.77 38.84 -1.40
CA ASP A 114 0.16 38.16 -0.48
C ASP A 114 -0.57 37.22 0.49
N SER A 115 -1.86 37.49 0.77
CA SER A 115 -2.75 36.62 1.55
C SER A 115 -2.84 35.22 0.97
N VAL A 116 -2.90 35.06 -0.36
CA VAL A 116 -3.00 33.74 -1.00
C VAL A 116 -1.68 32.99 -0.88
N ALA A 117 -0.54 33.69 -1.03
CA ALA A 117 0.77 33.07 -0.84
C ALA A 117 0.95 32.57 0.60
N PHE A 118 0.47 33.33 1.59
CA PHE A 118 0.47 32.93 2.99
C PHE A 118 -0.46 31.72 3.23
N THR A 119 -1.69 31.78 2.74
CA THR A 119 -2.69 30.70 2.88
C THR A 119 -2.19 29.38 2.28
N THR A 120 -1.63 29.41 1.07
CA THR A 120 -1.09 28.19 0.43
C THR A 120 0.10 27.61 1.20
N ARG A 121 0.99 28.47 1.75
CA ARG A 121 2.09 28.01 2.60
C ARG A 121 1.60 27.35 3.89
N LEU A 122 0.57 27.94 4.50
CA LEU A 122 -0.03 27.40 5.71
C LEU A 122 -0.71 26.06 5.44
N LEU A 123 -1.48 25.94 4.35
CA LEU A 123 -2.11 24.68 3.93
C LEU A 123 -1.07 23.57 3.71
N VAL A 124 -0.03 23.82 2.92
CA VAL A 124 0.99 22.83 2.57
C VAL A 124 1.91 22.47 3.74
N SER A 125 2.02 23.33 4.76
CA SER A 125 2.87 23.06 5.92
C SER A 125 2.08 22.47 7.10
N PHE A 126 0.95 23.08 7.45
CA PHE A 126 0.17 22.74 8.64
C PHE A 126 -0.63 21.45 8.46
N ILE A 127 -1.26 21.25 7.28
CA ILE A 127 -2.06 20.04 7.04
C ILE A 127 -1.17 18.79 7.07
N PRO A 128 -0.04 18.71 6.34
CA PRO A 128 0.83 17.54 6.40
C PRO A 128 1.48 17.36 7.76
N ALA A 129 1.86 18.44 8.46
CA ALA A 129 2.41 18.35 9.81
C ALA A 129 1.38 17.76 10.80
N GLY A 130 0.14 18.26 10.78
CA GLY A 130 -0.95 17.75 11.62
C GLY A 130 -1.31 16.29 11.31
N ALA A 131 -1.40 15.94 10.03
CA ALA A 131 -1.63 14.56 9.60
C ALA A 131 -0.50 13.62 10.05
N THR A 132 0.75 14.09 10.00
CA THR A 132 1.92 13.32 10.43
C THR A 132 1.93 13.11 11.95
N LEU A 133 1.58 14.13 12.74
CA LEU A 133 1.43 14.01 14.18
C LEU A 133 0.31 13.04 14.56
N LEU A 134 -0.84 13.12 13.88
CA LEU A 134 -1.95 12.20 14.11
C LEU A 134 -1.56 10.75 13.76
N SER A 135 -0.86 10.56 12.63
CA SER A 135 -0.31 9.26 12.23
C SER A 135 0.63 8.69 13.29
N LEU A 136 1.49 9.51 13.89
CA LEU A 136 2.39 9.08 14.95
C LEU A 136 1.64 8.57 16.19
N VAL A 137 0.58 9.27 16.61
CA VAL A 137 -0.26 8.87 17.74
C VAL A 137 -0.94 7.52 17.47
N PHE A 138 -1.48 7.32 16.27
CA PHE A 138 -2.06 6.05 15.86
C PHE A 138 -1.03 4.92 15.81
N LEU A 139 0.16 5.21 15.29
CA LEU A 139 1.26 4.24 15.23
C LEU A 139 1.74 3.82 16.63
N TRP A 140 1.76 4.74 17.59
CA TRP A 140 2.09 4.45 18.99
C TRP A 140 1.03 3.57 19.68
N ARG A 141 -0.26 3.76 19.36
CA ARG A 141 -1.33 2.87 19.84
C ARG A 141 -1.32 1.50 19.14
N TYR A 142 -0.72 1.38 17.96
CA TYR A 142 -0.65 0.15 17.20
C TYR A 142 0.46 -0.80 17.71
N GLN A 143 0.20 -1.47 18.83
CA GLN A 143 1.12 -2.45 19.46
C GLN A 143 1.23 -3.80 18.73
N LEU A 144 1.15 -3.84 17.40
CA LEU A 144 1.22 -5.08 16.61
C LEU A 144 2.65 -5.43 16.12
N THR A 145 3.66 -4.62 16.46
CA THR A 145 4.94 -4.57 15.75
C THR A 145 5.97 -5.65 16.11
N GLY A 146 5.72 -6.49 17.12
CA GLY A 146 6.73 -7.44 17.60
C GLY A 146 6.23 -8.85 17.77
N GLU A 147 5.32 -9.04 18.72
CA GLU A 147 5.07 -10.36 19.31
C GLU A 147 4.13 -11.21 18.46
N ARG A 148 3.01 -10.64 17.99
CA ARG A 148 2.06 -11.35 17.12
C ARG A 148 2.60 -11.61 15.72
N LEU A 149 3.37 -10.68 15.16
CA LEU A 149 4.00 -10.89 13.84
C LEU A 149 5.09 -11.98 13.90
N ALA A 150 5.83 -12.08 15.02
CA ALA A 150 6.79 -13.16 15.23
C ALA A 150 6.09 -14.51 15.42
N ALA A 151 4.98 -14.56 16.17
CA ALA A 151 4.19 -15.77 16.34
C ALA A 151 3.60 -16.28 15.01
N ASN A 152 3.04 -15.39 14.18
CA ASN A 152 2.48 -15.77 12.88
C ASN A 152 3.55 -16.25 11.88
N LYS A 153 4.75 -15.66 11.90
CA LYS A 153 5.88 -16.14 11.08
C LYS A 153 6.32 -17.54 11.48
N ALA A 154 6.39 -17.85 12.78
CA ALA A 154 6.74 -19.18 13.26
C ALA A 154 5.72 -20.24 12.79
N VAL A 155 4.42 -19.96 12.90
CA VAL A 155 3.35 -20.86 12.45
C VAL A 155 3.39 -21.08 10.92
N LEU A 156 3.70 -20.05 10.14
CA LEU A 156 3.82 -20.17 8.68
C LEU A 156 5.08 -20.94 8.26
N GLU A 157 6.21 -20.77 8.96
CA GLU A 157 7.43 -21.55 8.73
C GLU A 157 7.22 -23.04 9.06
N GLU A 158 6.56 -23.35 10.18
CA GLU A 158 6.22 -24.73 10.55
C GLU A 158 5.37 -25.42 9.48
N ARG A 159 4.32 -24.75 8.98
CA ARG A 159 3.48 -25.30 7.89
C ARG A 159 4.26 -25.51 6.61
N ARG A 160 5.22 -24.62 6.29
CA ARG A 160 6.06 -24.76 5.10
C ARG A 160 7.02 -25.95 5.23
N THR A 161 7.59 -26.17 6.41
CA THR A 161 8.47 -27.31 6.68
C THR A 161 7.72 -28.66 6.65
N GLN A 162 6.50 -28.70 7.21
CA GLN A 162 5.65 -29.91 7.17
C GLN A 162 5.23 -30.27 5.74
N GLN A 163 4.95 -29.26 4.91
CA GLN A 163 4.57 -29.48 3.52
C GLN A 163 5.77 -29.94 2.66
N SER A 164 7.00 -29.51 2.99
CA SER A 164 8.22 -30.01 2.32
C SER A 164 8.60 -31.43 2.74
N SER A 165 8.30 -31.87 3.96
CA SER A 165 8.57 -33.25 4.39
C SER A 165 7.55 -34.24 3.82
N ASP A 166 6.31 -33.81 3.56
CA ASP A 166 5.25 -34.66 2.99
C ASP A 166 5.43 -34.88 1.47
N SER A 167 5.97 -33.90 0.74
CA SER A 167 6.30 -34.06 -0.69
C SER A 167 7.56 -34.89 -0.98
N GLY A 168 8.41 -35.17 0.02
CA GLY A 168 9.61 -36.00 -0.14
C GLY A 168 9.37 -37.51 -0.08
N ASN A 169 8.14 -37.96 0.22
CA ASN A 169 7.85 -39.37 0.48
C ASN A 169 7.04 -40.06 -0.64
N THR A 170 6.71 -39.36 -1.73
CA THR A 170 5.78 -39.86 -2.77
C THR A 170 6.44 -40.32 -4.08
N ASP A 171 7.78 -40.23 -4.22
CA ASP A 171 8.47 -40.50 -5.49
C ASP A 171 8.96 -41.96 -5.71
N THR A 172 8.59 -42.93 -4.86
CA THR A 172 9.16 -44.31 -4.98
C THR A 172 8.19 -45.41 -5.45
N ALA A 173 6.97 -45.12 -5.92
CA ALA A 173 6.05 -46.20 -6.33
C ALA A 173 5.16 -45.88 -7.53
N ALA A 174 5.70 -46.01 -8.75
CA ALA A 174 5.00 -46.60 -9.91
C ALA A 174 5.95 -46.72 -11.11
N PRO A 175 6.03 -47.88 -11.81
CA PRO A 175 6.79 -48.02 -13.04
C PRO A 175 6.07 -47.32 -14.21
N PRO A 176 6.78 -46.81 -15.23
CA PRO A 176 6.17 -46.06 -16.32
C PRO A 176 5.39 -46.97 -17.29
N PRO A 177 4.12 -46.67 -17.62
CA PRO A 177 3.46 -47.28 -18.76
C PRO A 177 3.96 -46.67 -20.07
N SER A 178 4.45 -47.53 -20.95
CA SER A 178 4.97 -47.23 -22.29
C SER A 178 3.89 -46.80 -23.28
N LEU A 179 4.30 -45.92 -24.21
CA LEU A 179 3.89 -45.79 -25.63
C LEU A 179 2.40 -45.59 -25.96
N ALA A 180 2.07 -44.43 -26.55
CA ALA A 180 1.63 -44.34 -27.95
C ALA A 180 1.23 -42.90 -28.33
N THR A 181 2.06 -42.27 -29.13
CA THR A 181 1.77 -41.07 -29.92
C THR A 181 0.71 -41.40 -30.97
N LYS A 182 -0.37 -40.61 -31.08
CA LYS A 182 -1.22 -40.62 -32.29
C LYS A 182 -1.62 -39.20 -32.67
N SER A 183 -0.97 -38.72 -33.72
CA SER A 183 -1.24 -37.52 -34.50
C SER A 183 -2.35 -37.79 -35.53
N HIS A 184 -3.52 -37.15 -35.43
CA HIS A 184 -4.41 -36.86 -36.57
C HIS A 184 -5.59 -35.95 -36.17
N ASP A 185 -5.91 -35.00 -37.07
CA ASP A 185 -7.15 -34.21 -37.21
C ASP A 185 -7.41 -32.96 -36.33
N LEU A 186 -7.29 -31.78 -36.97
CA LEU A 186 -7.86 -30.51 -36.51
C LEU A 186 -9.09 -30.13 -37.37
N PRO A 187 -10.29 -29.93 -36.78
CA PRO A 187 -11.39 -29.24 -37.46
C PRO A 187 -11.52 -27.77 -37.05
N ASP A 188 -11.81 -26.96 -38.06
CA ASP A 188 -12.08 -25.52 -38.15
C ASP A 188 -13.02 -24.96 -37.07
N MET A 189 -12.71 -23.77 -36.52
CA MET A 189 -13.37 -23.13 -35.36
C MET A 189 -13.90 -21.73 -35.74
N ARG A 190 -14.83 -21.65 -36.69
CA ARG A 190 -15.67 -20.45 -36.92
C ARG A 190 -17.00 -20.57 -36.15
N GLY A 191 -16.99 -20.18 -34.88
CA GLY A 191 -18.20 -20.03 -34.06
C GLY A 191 -17.93 -19.20 -32.78
N PRO A 192 -18.91 -18.43 -32.27
CA PRO A 192 -18.69 -17.50 -31.16
C PRO A 192 -18.39 -18.24 -29.85
N VAL A 193 -17.22 -17.96 -29.27
CA VAL A 193 -16.77 -18.53 -27.99
C VAL A 193 -17.53 -17.88 -26.84
N GLN A 194 -18.45 -18.62 -26.22
CA GLN A 194 -19.08 -18.21 -24.96
C GLN A 194 -18.16 -18.56 -23.79
N LEU A 195 -17.75 -17.54 -23.04
CA LEU A 195 -16.73 -17.63 -21.99
C LEU A 195 -17.42 -17.74 -20.61
N THR A 196 -17.85 -18.94 -20.25
CA THR A 196 -18.53 -19.17 -18.97
C THR A 196 -17.51 -19.51 -17.88
N TYR A 197 -17.36 -18.60 -16.91
CA TYR A 197 -16.44 -18.73 -15.77
C TYR A 197 -17.08 -19.52 -14.62
N PHE A 198 -16.49 -20.66 -14.25
CA PHE A 198 -16.78 -21.37 -13.00
C PHE A 198 -15.46 -21.96 -12.45
N GLY A 199 -14.93 -21.37 -11.38
CA GLY A 199 -13.75 -21.90 -10.66
C GLY A 199 -14.15 -22.84 -9.51
N PRO A 200 -13.26 -23.75 -9.10
CA PRO A 200 -12.88 -23.76 -7.68
C PRO A 200 -11.41 -24.20 -7.41
N TYR A 201 -10.45 -23.86 -8.28
CA TYR A 201 -9.15 -24.52 -8.61
C TYR A 201 -9.32 -25.15 -10.00
N GLY A 202 -9.34 -24.31 -11.03
CA GLY A 202 -9.80 -24.68 -12.37
C GLY A 202 -8.69 -25.25 -13.26
N SER A 203 -8.88 -26.50 -13.72
CA SER A 203 -8.27 -27.02 -14.94
C SER A 203 -9.10 -26.58 -16.15
N PHE A 204 -8.45 -26.07 -17.20
CA PHE A 204 -9.13 -25.72 -18.45
C PHE A 204 -9.61 -27.00 -19.14
N ARG A 205 -10.91 -27.25 -19.13
CA ARG A 205 -11.55 -28.25 -20.01
C ARG A 205 -12.36 -27.53 -21.08
N PHE A 206 -11.93 -27.68 -22.33
CA PHE A 206 -12.75 -27.36 -23.49
C PHE A 206 -13.91 -28.35 -23.56
N LYS A 207 -15.13 -27.88 -23.30
CA LYS A 207 -16.35 -28.65 -23.60
C LYS A 207 -16.86 -28.18 -24.96
N ARG A 208 -16.68 -29.02 -25.99
CA ARG A 208 -17.41 -28.88 -27.27
C ARG A 208 -18.83 -29.46 -27.07
N PRO A 209 -19.85 -28.98 -27.81
CA PRO A 209 -21.14 -29.66 -27.90
C PRO A 209 -20.98 -31.09 -28.42
#